data_AF-A0A938YA57-F1
#
_entry.id   AF-A0A938YA57-F1
#
_cell.length_a   1.000
_cell.length_b   1.000
_cell.length_c   1.000
_cell.angle_alpha   90.00
_cell.angle_beta   90.00
_cell.angle_gamma   90.00
#
_symmetry.space_group_name_H-M   'P 1'
#
loop_
_entity.id
_entity.type
_entity.pdbx_description
1 polymer ?
#
loop_
_entity_poly.entity_id
_entity_poly.type
_entity_poly.pdbx_seq_one_letter_code
_entity_poly.pdbx_strand_id
1 'polypeptide(L)'
;MVSKLAIGLLAVQVLLGGYLFSYLLSAGQPRATARATRISDPVSALHLLAALAALALWMIYQAGHDIAFAWATLGVLALTAAGGMTMAVKTLAEPPILEGVVSEDPADARVAESQIPRPAIYLHGVIFLMAGACVLLVSLGLAD
;
A
#
# COMPACT_ATOMS: atom_id res chain seq x y z
N MET A 1 7.97 23.52 -4.52
CA MET A 1 6.59 23.30 -3.99
C MET A 1 6.17 21.84 -4.13
N VAL A 2 6.49 21.20 -5.24
CA VAL A 2 6.18 19.80 -5.54
C VAL A 2 6.86 18.85 -4.55
N SER A 3 8.07 19.13 -4.09
CA SER A 3 8.75 18.29 -3.08
C SER A 3 8.05 18.26 -1.73
N LYS A 4 7.51 19.42 -1.30
CA LYS A 4 6.68 19.55 -0.10
C LYS A 4 5.31 18.90 -0.26
N LEU A 5 4.76 18.91 -1.48
CA LEU A 5 3.55 18.14 -1.77
C LEU A 5 3.84 16.63 -1.69
N ALA A 6 4.97 16.18 -2.24
CA ALA A 6 5.37 14.77 -2.22
C ALA A 6 5.47 14.21 -0.80
N ILE A 7 6.06 14.94 0.15
CA ILE A 7 6.11 14.46 1.55
C ILE A 7 4.71 14.32 2.17
N GLY A 8 3.81 15.27 1.89
CA GLY A 8 2.42 15.20 2.35
C GLY A 8 1.69 13.99 1.76
N LEU A 9 1.84 13.76 0.45
CA LEU A 9 1.24 12.60 -0.23
C LEU A 9 1.81 11.28 0.28
N LEU A 10 3.13 11.18 0.47
CA LEU A 10 3.77 9.98 1.04
C LEU A 10 3.31 9.69 2.48
N ALA A 11 3.14 10.73 3.31
CA ALA A 11 2.61 10.58 4.65
C ALA A 11 1.15 10.08 4.65
N VAL A 12 0.29 10.70 3.84
CA VAL A 12 -1.09 10.22 3.64
C VAL A 12 -1.09 8.78 3.13
N GLN A 13 -0.13 8.42 2.28
CA GLN A 13 -0.05 7.09 1.73
C GLN A 13 0.34 6.02 2.75
N VAL A 14 1.28 6.32 3.63
CA VAL A 14 1.62 5.44 4.77
C VAL A 14 0.41 5.27 5.69
N LEU A 15 -0.31 6.35 6.00
CA LEU A 15 -1.50 6.29 6.87
C LEU A 15 -2.63 5.48 6.24
N LEU A 16 -2.97 5.75 4.98
CA LEU A 16 -4.01 5.04 4.26
C LEU A 16 -3.63 3.57 4.03
N GLY A 17 -2.35 3.30 3.72
CA GLY A 17 -1.83 1.93 3.63
C GLY A 17 -1.91 1.18 4.95
N GLY A 18 -1.56 1.83 6.07
CA GLY A 18 -1.71 1.29 7.42
C GLY A 18 -3.16 0.99 7.77
N TYR A 19 -4.10 1.87 7.39
CA TYR A 19 -5.53 1.62 7.51
C TYR A 19 -5.95 0.35 6.75
N LEU A 20 -5.55 0.20 5.47
CA LEU A 20 -5.84 -1.02 4.69
C LEU A 20 -5.18 -2.26 5.30
N PHE A 21 -3.94 -2.14 5.77
CA PHE A 21 -3.21 -3.23 6.43
C PHE A 21 -3.90 -3.70 7.72
N SER A 22 -4.58 -2.81 8.45
CA SER A 22 -5.34 -3.19 9.66
C SER A 22 -6.46 -4.21 9.39
N TYR A 23 -7.02 -4.23 8.17
CA TYR A 23 -8.02 -5.24 7.77
C TYR A 23 -7.41 -6.62 7.60
N LEU A 24 -6.15 -6.70 7.13
CA LEU A 24 -5.42 -7.96 7.01
C LEU A 24 -5.06 -8.53 8.39
N LEU A 25 -4.77 -7.67 9.37
CA LEU A 25 -4.55 -8.06 10.76
C LEU A 25 -5.84 -8.36 11.54
N SER A 26 -7.00 -8.35 10.89
CA SER A 26 -8.33 -8.46 11.52
C SER A 26 -8.70 -7.34 12.52
N ALA A 27 -7.83 -6.36 12.75
CA ALA A 27 -8.05 -5.23 13.66
C ALA A 27 -9.05 -4.19 13.09
N GLY A 28 -9.13 -4.06 11.75
CA GLY A 28 -10.05 -3.16 11.05
C GLY A 28 -11.42 -3.75 10.74
N GLN A 29 -11.68 -5.03 11.08
CA GLN A 29 -12.91 -5.70 10.69
C GLN A 29 -14.07 -5.41 11.67
N PRO A 30 -15.24 -4.94 11.19
CA PRO A 30 -16.42 -4.71 12.05
C PRO A 30 -16.96 -6.00 12.70
N ARG A 31 -16.62 -7.16 12.12
CA ARG A 31 -16.94 -8.50 12.63
C ARG A 31 -15.68 -9.34 12.46
N ALA A 32 -15.11 -9.87 13.54
CA ALA A 32 -13.90 -10.71 13.55
C ALA A 32 -14.13 -12.11 12.93
N THR A 33 -14.90 -12.15 11.85
CA THR A 33 -15.48 -13.36 11.25
C THR A 33 -14.83 -13.69 9.91
N ALA A 34 -13.65 -13.16 9.58
CA ALA A 34 -12.90 -13.54 8.40
C ALA A 34 -11.44 -13.79 8.79
N ARG A 35 -11.03 -15.06 8.78
CA ARG A 35 -9.71 -15.50 9.24
C ARG A 35 -8.78 -15.96 8.12
N ALA A 36 -9.30 -16.24 6.94
CA ALA A 36 -8.49 -16.60 5.78
C ALA A 36 -7.94 -15.35 5.06
N THR A 37 -6.72 -15.41 4.53
CA THR A 37 -6.13 -14.36 3.68
C THR A 37 -5.46 -15.01 2.47
N ARG A 38 -5.64 -14.43 1.26
CA ARG A 38 -4.87 -14.85 0.06
C ARG A 38 -3.57 -14.04 -0.10
N ILE A 39 -3.39 -13.02 0.74
CA ILE A 39 -2.20 -12.17 0.78
C ILE A 39 -1.27 -12.75 1.84
N SER A 40 -0.06 -13.13 1.42
CA SER A 40 0.93 -13.69 2.35
C SER A 40 1.49 -12.59 3.26
N ASP A 41 1.68 -12.93 4.55
CA ASP A 41 2.21 -12.00 5.55
C ASP A 41 3.54 -11.34 5.15
N PRO A 42 4.50 -12.05 4.51
CA PRO A 42 5.72 -11.40 4.06
C PRO A 42 5.48 -10.31 3.02
N VAL A 43 4.51 -10.48 2.12
CA VAL A 43 4.23 -9.50 1.06
C VAL A 43 3.59 -8.24 1.64
N SER A 44 2.61 -8.41 2.53
CA SER A 44 1.92 -7.29 3.15
C SER A 44 2.84 -6.50 4.10
N ALA A 45 3.66 -7.19 4.90
CA ALA A 45 4.67 -6.56 5.75
C ALA A 45 5.76 -5.84 4.93
N LEU A 46 6.31 -6.49 3.90
CA LEU A 46 7.33 -5.88 3.04
C LEU A 46 6.80 -4.66 2.30
N HIS A 47 5.54 -4.71 1.84
CA HIS A 47 4.91 -3.56 1.19
C HIS A 47 4.79 -2.35 2.13
N LEU A 48 4.34 -2.56 3.37
CA LEU A 48 4.26 -1.50 4.38
C LEU A 48 5.65 -0.95 4.74
N LEU A 49 6.63 -1.82 4.94
CA LEU A 49 8.01 -1.42 5.23
C LEU A 49 8.63 -0.64 4.07
N ALA A 50 8.37 -1.04 2.83
CA ALA A 50 8.83 -0.32 1.65
C ALA A 50 8.21 1.08 1.55
N ALA A 51 6.92 1.23 1.87
CA ALA A 51 6.27 2.55 1.92
C ALA A 51 6.89 3.47 3.00
N LEU A 52 7.17 2.93 4.19
CA LEU A 52 7.86 3.65 5.26
C LEU A 52 9.29 4.03 4.86
N ALA A 53 10.01 3.14 4.19
CA ALA A 53 11.35 3.39 3.68
C ALA A 53 11.34 4.49 2.61
N ALA A 54 10.37 4.49 1.69
CA ALA A 54 10.22 5.55 0.70
C ALA A 54 10.01 6.92 1.36
N LEU A 55 9.16 7.00 2.39
CA LEU A 55 8.95 8.22 3.18
C LEU A 55 10.24 8.64 3.90
N ALA A 56 10.96 7.71 4.52
CA ALA A 56 12.23 7.99 5.20
C ALA A 56 13.30 8.54 4.25
N LEU A 57 13.49 7.89 3.10
CA LEU A 57 14.41 8.35 2.06
C LEU A 57 14.03 9.74 1.54
N TRP A 58 12.73 10.00 1.38
CA TRP A 58 12.26 11.32 0.96
C TRP A 58 12.54 12.39 2.01
N MET A 59 12.38 12.09 3.30
CA MET A 59 12.76 13.01 4.38
C MET A 59 14.26 13.31 4.37
N ILE A 60 15.11 12.32 4.10
CA ILE A 60 16.55 12.52 3.96
C ILE A 60 16.85 13.42 2.76
N TYR A 61 16.19 13.20 1.61
CA TYR A 61 16.25 14.11 0.47
C TYR A 61 15.85 15.54 0.86
N GLN A 62 14.76 15.74 1.60
CA GLN A 62 14.33 17.07 2.02
C GLN A 62 15.32 17.77 2.95
N ALA A 63 16.13 17.03 3.71
CA ALA A 63 17.12 17.60 4.62
C ALA A 63 18.44 17.96 3.92
N GLY A 64 18.88 17.14 2.94
CA GLY A 64 20.18 17.26 2.30
C GLY A 64 20.15 17.74 0.84
N HIS A 65 19.00 17.68 0.18
CA HIS A 65 18.81 17.94 -1.26
C HIS A 65 19.72 17.11 -2.19
N ASP A 66 20.28 16.01 -1.71
CA ASP A 66 21.07 15.10 -2.53
C ASP A 66 20.12 14.26 -3.41
N ILE A 67 20.23 14.49 -4.72
CA ILE A 67 19.38 13.89 -5.75
C ILE A 67 19.45 12.36 -5.77
N ALA A 68 20.53 11.76 -5.26
CA ALA A 68 20.63 10.31 -5.13
C ALA A 68 19.49 9.74 -4.27
N PHE A 69 19.09 10.44 -3.21
CA PHE A 69 17.98 10.03 -2.36
C PHE A 69 16.62 10.15 -3.06
N ALA A 70 16.43 11.15 -3.94
CA ALA A 70 15.21 11.26 -4.73
C ALA A 70 15.04 10.07 -5.69
N TRP A 71 16.13 9.67 -6.37
CA TRP A 71 16.15 8.46 -7.20
C TRP A 71 15.98 7.18 -6.39
N ALA A 72 16.60 7.08 -5.21
CA ALA A 72 16.41 5.95 -4.32
C ALA A 72 14.95 5.82 -3.85
N THR A 73 14.31 6.93 -3.46
CA THR A 73 12.87 6.95 -3.14
C THR A 73 12.05 6.43 -4.31
N LEU A 74 12.32 6.89 -5.54
CA LEU A 74 11.61 6.42 -6.73
C LEU A 74 11.76 4.91 -6.95
N GLY A 75 12.96 4.37 -6.77
CA GLY A 75 13.22 2.93 -6.84
C GLY A 75 12.42 2.13 -5.80
N VAL A 76 12.39 2.60 -4.55
CA VAL A 76 11.59 1.97 -3.48
C VAL A 76 10.09 2.10 -3.76
N LEU A 77 9.63 3.22 -4.31
CA LEU A 77 8.25 3.37 -4.75
C LEU A 77 7.92 2.35 -5.85
N ALA A 78 8.78 2.12 -6.83
CA ALA A 78 8.53 1.09 -7.85
C ALA A 78 8.35 -0.31 -7.25
N LEU A 79 9.17 -0.69 -6.27
CA LEU A 79 9.01 -1.95 -5.52
C LEU A 79 7.71 -1.98 -4.72
N THR A 80 7.38 -0.87 -4.07
CA THR A 80 6.14 -0.70 -3.31
C THR A 80 4.92 -0.86 -4.23
N ALA A 81 4.97 -0.29 -5.44
CA ALA A 81 3.92 -0.39 -6.45
C ALA A 81 3.70 -1.83 -6.90
N ALA A 82 4.77 -2.60 -7.14
CA ALA A 82 4.68 -4.02 -7.51
C ALA A 82 4.00 -4.87 -6.42
N GLY A 83 4.37 -4.65 -5.15
CA GLY A 83 3.72 -5.30 -4.01
C GLY A 83 2.25 -4.89 -3.87
N GLY A 84 1.97 -3.58 -3.96
CA GLY A 84 0.62 -3.02 -3.87
C GLY A 84 -0.30 -3.52 -4.98
N MET A 85 0.21 -3.62 -6.21
CA MET A 85 -0.55 -4.17 -7.34
C MET A 85 -0.88 -5.64 -7.14
N THR A 86 0.08 -6.43 -6.64
CA THR A 86 -0.14 -7.83 -6.30
C THR A 86 -1.26 -7.99 -5.27
N MET A 87 -1.24 -7.17 -4.22
CA MET A 87 -2.28 -7.15 -3.19
C MET A 87 -3.63 -6.67 -3.74
N ALA A 88 -3.65 -5.62 -4.57
CA ALA A 88 -4.86 -5.06 -5.16
C ALA A 88 -5.54 -6.07 -6.10
N VAL A 89 -4.79 -6.75 -6.96
CA VAL A 89 -5.32 -7.80 -7.85
C VAL A 89 -5.98 -8.90 -7.02
N LYS A 90 -5.30 -9.39 -5.98
CA LYS A 90 -5.87 -10.42 -5.10
C LYS A 90 -7.12 -9.93 -4.37
N THR A 91 -7.13 -8.67 -3.93
CA THR A 91 -8.25 -8.09 -3.18
C THR A 91 -9.47 -7.84 -4.04
N LEU A 92 -9.26 -7.38 -5.28
CA LEU A 92 -10.34 -7.01 -6.22
C LEU A 92 -10.83 -8.20 -7.04
N ALA A 93 -10.05 -9.28 -7.15
CA ALA A 93 -10.48 -10.52 -7.76
C ALA A 93 -11.67 -11.12 -6.99
N GLU A 94 -12.65 -11.64 -7.73
CA GLU A 94 -13.77 -12.36 -7.15
C GLU A 94 -13.26 -13.51 -6.25
N PRO A 95 -13.96 -13.80 -5.14
CA PRO A 95 -13.63 -14.96 -4.33
C PRO A 95 -13.74 -16.21 -5.22
N PRO A 96 -12.75 -17.11 -5.24
CA PRO A 96 -12.95 -18.40 -5.87
C PRO A 96 -14.18 -19.06 -5.22
N ILE A 97 -15.09 -19.58 -6.04
CA ILE A 97 -16.16 -20.43 -5.53
C ILE A 97 -15.48 -21.65 -4.92
N LEU A 98 -15.40 -21.71 -3.59
CA LEU A 98 -14.88 -22.86 -2.88
C LEU A 98 -15.95 -23.97 -2.93
N GLU A 99 -16.10 -24.60 -4.10
CA GLU A 99 -16.89 -25.81 -4.23
C GLU A 99 -16.19 -26.93 -3.43
N GLY A 100 -16.83 -27.39 -2.35
CA GLY A 100 -16.45 -28.62 -1.65
C GLY A 100 -15.70 -28.49 -0.31
N VAL A 101 -15.40 -27.28 0.18
CA VAL A 101 -14.85 -27.10 1.55
C VAL A 101 -15.99 -26.78 2.51
N VAL A 102 -16.50 -27.81 3.18
CA VAL A 102 -17.44 -27.65 4.31
C VAL A 102 -16.61 -27.20 5.52
N SER A 103 -16.45 -25.88 5.69
CA SER A 103 -15.97 -25.32 6.95
C SER A 103 -17.11 -25.39 7.98
N GLU A 104 -16.84 -25.92 9.17
CA GLU A 104 -17.81 -25.91 10.28
C GLU A 104 -18.08 -24.48 10.79
N ASP A 105 -17.10 -23.57 10.66
CA ASP A 105 -17.26 -22.14 10.94
C ASP A 105 -17.31 -21.34 9.63
N PRO A 106 -18.44 -20.66 9.31
CA PRO A 106 -18.53 -19.75 8.18
C PRO A 106 -17.49 -18.62 8.19
N ALA A 107 -16.84 -18.36 9.33
CA ALA A 107 -15.78 -17.37 9.46
C ALA A 107 -14.45 -17.77 8.81
N ASP A 108 -14.15 -19.07 8.76
CA ASP A 108 -12.91 -19.57 8.16
C ASP A 108 -12.99 -19.60 6.62
N ALA A 109 -14.22 -19.64 6.07
CA ALA A 109 -14.46 -19.51 4.64
C ALA A 109 -14.42 -18.04 4.14
N ARG A 110 -14.51 -17.06 5.05
CA ARG A 110 -14.48 -15.64 4.69
C ARG A 110 -13.05 -15.12 4.61
N VAL A 111 -12.77 -14.47 3.49
CA VAL A 111 -11.45 -13.95 3.16
C VAL A 111 -11.32 -12.50 3.66
N ALA A 112 -10.32 -12.21 4.49
CA ALA A 112 -10.11 -10.93 5.16
C ALA A 112 -10.07 -9.75 4.19
N GLU A 113 -9.35 -9.87 3.07
CA GLU A 113 -9.24 -8.79 2.09
C GLU A 113 -10.58 -8.43 1.41
N SER A 114 -11.58 -9.32 1.42
CA SER A 114 -12.93 -9.01 0.89
C SER A 114 -13.65 -7.92 1.67
N GLN A 115 -13.24 -7.68 2.92
CA GLN A 115 -13.82 -6.66 3.80
C GLN A 115 -13.19 -5.28 3.60
N ILE A 116 -12.12 -5.18 2.80
CA ILE A 116 -11.44 -3.92 2.54
C ILE A 116 -12.35 -3.02 1.67
N PRO A 117 -12.65 -1.78 2.08
CA PRO A 117 -13.46 -0.88 1.28
C PRO A 117 -12.81 -0.58 -0.08
N ARG A 118 -13.44 -1.00 -1.18
CA ARG A 118 -12.95 -0.74 -2.55
C ARG A 118 -12.61 0.74 -2.81
N PRO A 119 -13.43 1.73 -2.38
CA PRO A 119 -13.07 3.14 -2.55
C PRO A 119 -11.73 3.50 -1.92
N ALA A 120 -11.39 2.91 -0.77
CA ALA A 120 -10.12 3.15 -0.10
C ALA A 120 -8.93 2.57 -0.88
N ILE A 121 -9.09 1.41 -1.52
CA ILE A 121 -8.07 0.81 -2.40
C ILE A 121 -7.80 1.71 -3.60
N TYR A 122 -8.85 2.22 -4.26
CA TYR A 122 -8.68 3.10 -5.41
C TYR A 122 -8.05 4.44 -5.01
N LEU A 123 -8.50 5.03 -3.90
CA LEU A 123 -7.93 6.26 -3.37
C LEU A 123 -6.45 6.08 -3.04
N HIS A 124 -6.09 4.96 -2.42
CA HIS A 124 -4.70 4.59 -2.14
C HIS A 124 -3.88 4.51 -3.43
N GLY A 125 -4.38 3.85 -4.47
CA GLY A 125 -3.70 3.79 -5.77
C GLY A 125 -3.51 5.16 -6.43
N VAL A 126 -4.53 6.02 -6.42
CA VAL A 126 -4.45 7.36 -7.02
C VAL A 126 -3.44 8.24 -6.28
N ILE A 127 -3.50 8.28 -4.94
CA ILE A 127 -2.56 9.07 -4.13
C ILE A 127 -1.13 8.57 -4.33
N PHE A 128 -0.93 7.25 -4.43
CA PHE A 128 0.37 6.66 -4.75
C PHE A 128 0.92 7.18 -6.08
N LEU A 129 0.12 7.17 -7.15
CA LEU A 129 0.54 7.64 -8.47
C LEU A 129 0.88 9.13 -8.45
N MET A 130 0.11 9.94 -7.73
CA MET A 130 0.41 11.37 -7.54
C MET A 130 1.72 11.58 -6.78
N ALA A 131 1.95 10.83 -5.70
CA ALA A 131 3.21 10.89 -4.94
C ALA A 131 4.40 10.51 -5.82
N GLY A 132 4.28 9.39 -6.55
CA GLY A 132 5.30 8.91 -7.48
C GLY A 132 5.58 9.91 -8.60
N ALA A 133 4.56 10.55 -9.16
CA ALA A 133 4.73 11.61 -10.16
C ALA A 133 5.48 12.83 -9.58
N CYS A 134 5.14 13.27 -8.36
CA CYS A 134 5.86 14.37 -7.71
C CYS A 134 7.34 14.02 -7.49
N VAL A 135 7.61 12.81 -6.97
CA VAL A 135 8.98 12.31 -6.76
C VAL A 135 9.73 12.24 -8.09
N LEU A 136 9.11 11.71 -9.15
CA LEU A 136 9.71 11.61 -10.48
C LEU A 136 10.06 13.00 -11.05
N LEU A 137 9.15 13.97 -10.98
CA LEU A 137 9.39 15.33 -11.48
C LEU A 137 10.58 15.98 -10.78
N VAL A 138 10.68 15.82 -9.46
CA VAL A 138 11.81 16.32 -8.67
C VAL A 138 13.10 15.57 -9.03
N SER A 139 13.07 14.23 -9.12
CA SER A 139 14.23 13.42 -9.51
C SER A 139 14.79 13.77 -10.90
N LEU A 140 13.92 14.20 -11.82
CA LEU A 140 14.29 14.67 -13.15
C LEU A 140 14.75 16.14 -13.18
N GLY A 141 14.69 16.86 -12.05
CA GLY A 141 15.01 18.29 -11.98
C GLY A 141 13.98 19.20 -12.66
N LEU A 142 12.76 18.70 -12.89
CA LEU A 142 11.65 19.44 -13.52
C LEU A 142 10.80 20.21 -12.51
N ALA A 143 10.98 19.96 -11.22
CA ALA A 143 10.25 20.62 -10.14
C ALA A 143 11.09 20.70 -8.85
N ASP A 144 10.68 21.59 -7.95
CA ASP A 144 11.30 21.86 -6.64
C ASP A 144 10.47 21.38 -5.45
#